data_AF-A0A2K8WRX6-F1
#
_entry.id   AF-A0A2K8WRX6-F1
#
_cell.length_a   1.000
_cell.length_b   1.000
_cell.length_c   1.000
_cell.angle_alpha   90.00
_cell.angle_beta   90.00
_cell.angle_gamma   90.00
#
_symmetry.space_group_name_H-M   'P 1'
#
loop_
_entity.id
_entity.type
_entity.pdbx_description
1 polymer ?
#
loop_
_entity_poly.entity_id
_entity_poly.type
_entity_poly.pdbx_seq_one_letter_code
_entity_poly.pdbx_strand_id
1 'polypeptide(L)'
;MAMDIAEQIRQNLPRNPTETVPLIDDYCSFYRSLFSDVRNYEYFKYLHLGLILTVKRKSLPGISKIVNVSSQGLHHFQDLRKP
;
A
#
# COMPACT_ATOMS: atom_id res chain seq x y z
N MET A 1 -24.24 -10.94 25.09
CA MET A 1 -22.99 -10.16 25.10
C MET A 1 -23.08 -9.18 23.93
N ALA A 2 -23.68 -8.01 24.16
CA ALA A 2 -23.82 -7.00 23.12
C ALA A 2 -22.44 -6.39 22.88
N MET A 3 -21.83 -6.63 21.70
CA MET A 3 -20.64 -5.89 21.32
C MET A 3 -21.00 -4.41 21.23
N ASP A 4 -20.25 -3.60 21.97
CA ASP A 4 -20.41 -2.16 22.02
C ASP A 4 -20.16 -1.55 20.62
N ILE A 5 -21.17 -0.86 20.09
CA ILE A 5 -21.17 -0.30 18.73
C ILE A 5 -19.99 0.67 18.54
N ALA A 6 -19.54 1.35 19.60
CA ALA A 6 -18.39 2.25 19.53
C ALA A 6 -17.07 1.49 19.33
N GLU A 7 -16.92 0.31 19.93
CA GLU A 7 -15.77 -0.58 19.68
C GLU A 7 -15.70 -1.04 18.21
N GLN A 8 -16.86 -1.33 17.62
CA GLN A 8 -16.99 -1.75 16.21
C GLN A 8 -16.72 -0.61 15.21
N ILE A 9 -17.03 0.64 15.60
CA ILE A 9 -16.71 1.84 14.83
C ILE A 9 -15.20 2.13 14.90
N ARG A 10 -14.56 1.98 16.06
CA ARG A 10 -13.10 2.15 16.22
C ARG A 10 -12.29 1.16 15.37
N GLN A 11 -12.80 -0.07 15.21
CA GLN A 11 -12.19 -1.09 14.36
C GLN A 11 -12.24 -0.75 12.85
N ASN A 12 -13.20 0.09 12.42
CA ASN A 12 -13.38 0.50 11.02
C ASN A 12 -12.93 1.93 10.74
N LEU A 13 -12.22 2.58 11.68
CA LEU A 13 -11.66 3.90 11.42
C LEU A 13 -10.64 3.82 10.27
N PRO A 14 -10.65 4.77 9.32
CA PRO A 14 -9.68 4.80 8.23
C PRO A 14 -8.27 4.89 8.80
N ARG A 15 -7.48 3.84 8.57
CA ARG A 15 -6.08 3.75 8.99
C ARG A 15 -5.24 4.81 8.26
N ASN A 16 -4.23 5.38 8.92
CA ASN A 16 -3.23 6.18 8.22
C ASN A 16 -2.24 5.28 7.47
N PRO A 17 -1.79 5.67 6.27
CA PRO A 17 -0.78 4.87 5.56
C PRO A 17 0.51 4.80 6.35
N THR A 18 1.21 3.68 6.22
CA THR A 18 2.54 3.50 6.77
C THR A 18 3.52 4.41 6.02
N GLU A 19 4.35 5.14 6.76
CA GLU A 19 5.43 5.95 6.20
C GLU A 19 6.53 5.06 5.62
N THR A 20 7.16 5.50 4.52
CA THR A 20 8.28 4.77 3.91
C THR A 20 9.55 5.62 3.96
N VAL A 21 10.14 5.95 2.81
CA VAL A 21 11.23 6.92 2.73
C VAL A 21 10.66 8.27 2.28
N PRO A 22 11.12 9.43 2.82
CA PRO A 22 10.52 10.73 2.55
C PRO A 22 10.37 11.04 1.06
N LEU A 23 11.39 10.70 0.26
CA LEU A 23 11.37 10.85 -1.20
C LEU A 23 10.17 10.14 -1.86
N ILE A 24 9.87 8.91 -1.43
CA ILE A 24 8.73 8.15 -1.95
C ILE A 24 7.42 8.69 -1.39
N ASP A 25 7.39 9.07 -0.12
CA ASP A 25 6.19 9.58 0.54
C ASP A 25 5.74 10.90 -0.08
N ASP A 26 6.68 11.81 -0.34
CA ASP A 26 6.45 13.09 -1.01
C ASP A 26 5.99 12.88 -2.45
N TYR A 27 6.68 12.02 -3.21
CA TYR A 27 6.28 11.70 -4.57
C TYR A 27 4.90 11.04 -4.65
N CYS A 28 4.62 10.07 -3.78
CA CYS A 28 3.34 9.36 -3.77
C CYS A 28 2.20 10.23 -3.23
N SER A 29 2.47 11.27 -2.43
CA SER A 29 1.45 12.17 -1.88
C SER A 29 0.56 12.80 -2.97
N PHE A 30 1.15 13.15 -4.12
CA PHE A 30 0.44 13.70 -5.27
C PHE A 30 -0.61 12.76 -5.86
N TYR A 31 -0.44 11.45 -5.65
CA TYR A 31 -1.33 10.40 -6.15
C TYR A 31 -2.30 9.89 -5.09
N ARG A 32 -2.27 10.39 -3.85
CA ARG A 32 -3.10 9.88 -2.75
C ARG A 32 -4.60 9.92 -3.06
N SER A 33 -5.05 10.95 -3.77
CA SER A 33 -6.48 11.11 -4.14
C SER A 33 -6.98 10.03 -5.13
N LEU A 34 -6.08 9.31 -5.80
CA LEU A 34 -6.45 8.20 -6.70
C LEU A 34 -6.85 6.93 -5.95
N PHE A 35 -6.64 6.88 -4.63
CA PHE A 35 -6.85 5.68 -3.83
C PHE A 35 -7.96 5.91 -2.79
N SER A 36 -9.05 5.13 -2.92
CA SER A 36 -10.08 5.03 -1.90
C SER A 36 -9.65 4.14 -0.72
N ASP A 37 -8.90 3.06 -0.99
CA ASP A 37 -8.33 2.18 0.04
C ASP A 37 -6.89 2.56 0.38
N VAL A 38 -6.63 2.79 1.66
CA VAL A 38 -5.31 3.13 2.22
C VAL A 38 -4.29 2.03 1.95
N ARG A 39 -4.70 0.76 1.95
CA ARG A 39 -3.80 -0.38 1.69
C ARG A 39 -3.28 -0.36 0.27
N ASN A 40 -4.12 0.01 -0.70
CA ASN A 40 -3.70 0.14 -2.10
C ASN A 40 -2.70 1.27 -2.28
N TYR A 41 -2.89 2.38 -1.56
CA TYR A 41 -1.92 3.47 -1.52
C TYR A 41 -0.59 3.03 -0.88
N GLU A 42 -0.61 2.23 0.19
CA GLU A 42 0.60 1.65 0.78
C GLU A 42 1.34 0.75 -0.22
N TYR A 43 0.62 -0.16 -0.90
CA TYR A 43 1.22 -1.02 -1.94
C TYR A 43 1.83 -0.22 -3.09
N PHE A 44 1.22 0.91 -3.48
CA PHE A 44 1.78 1.82 -4.47
C PHE A 44 3.12 2.41 -4.02
N LYS A 45 3.23 2.87 -2.77
CA LYS A 45 4.48 3.37 -2.19
C LYS A 45 5.56 2.29 -2.17
N TYR A 46 5.22 1.10 -1.70
CA TYR A 46 6.13 -0.05 -1.62
C TYR A 46 6.59 -0.55 -2.99
N LEU A 47 5.74 -0.44 -4.01
CA LEU A 47 6.13 -0.72 -5.40
C LEU A 47 7.21 0.26 -5.87
N HIS A 48 7.03 1.56 -5.64
CA HIS A 48 8.02 2.57 -6.01
C HIS A 48 9.34 2.36 -5.28
N LEU A 49 9.29 2.08 -3.97
CA LEU A 49 10.47 1.72 -3.19
C LEU A 49 11.18 0.51 -3.83
N GLY A 50 10.46 -0.57 -4.13
CA GLY A 50 11.00 -1.76 -4.79
C GLY A 50 11.61 -1.53 -6.17
N LEU A 51 11.09 -0.55 -6.93
CA LEU A 51 11.60 -0.20 -8.25
C LEU A 51 12.92 0.60 -8.20
N ILE A 52 13.08 1.46 -7.20
CA ILE A 52 14.29 2.26 -6.99
C ILE A 52 15.43 1.41 -6.42
N LEU A 53 15.11 0.37 -5.65
CA LEU A 53 16.11 -0.56 -5.12
C LEU A 53 16.90 -1.25 -6.24
N THR A 54 18.21 -1.36 -6.04
CA THR A 54 19.14 -2.04 -6.94
C THR A 54 19.04 -3.56 -6.75
N VAL A 55 17.97 -4.15 -7.28
CA VAL A 55 17.71 -5.59 -7.21
C VAL A 55 18.05 -6.26 -8.55
N LYS A 56 18.77 -7.39 -8.51
CA LYS A 56 19.20 -8.15 -9.69
C LYS A 56 18.03 -8.63 -10.59
N ARG A 57 16.84 -8.87 -10.01
CA ARG A 57 15.62 -9.19 -10.75
C ARG A 57 14.44 -8.38 -10.20
N LYS A 58 13.91 -7.47 -11.02
CA LYS A 58 12.72 -6.65 -10.70
C LYS A 58 11.45 -7.41 -11.11
N SER A 59 11.07 -8.40 -10.32
CA SER A 59 9.75 -9.04 -10.43
C SER A 59 8.88 -8.64 -9.23
N LEU A 60 7.56 -8.62 -9.37
CA LEU A 60 6.66 -8.32 -8.25
C LEU A 60 6.90 -9.24 -7.04
N PRO A 61 7.08 -10.57 -7.21
CA PRO A 61 7.42 -11.44 -6.08
C PRO A 61 8.82 -11.17 -5.50
N GLY A 62 9.75 -10.67 -6.30
CA GLY A 62 11.08 -10.27 -5.83
C GLY A 62 11.02 -9.00 -4.97
N ILE A 63 10.28 -8.00 -5.45
CA ILE A 63 10.04 -6.75 -4.73
C ILE A 63 9.25 -7.02 -3.44
N SER A 64 8.21 -7.84 -3.49
CA SER A 64 7.37 -8.15 -2.33
C SER A 64 8.18 -8.76 -1.18
N LYS A 65 9.15 -9.63 -1.50
CA LYS A 65 10.06 -10.23 -0.51
C LYS A 65 10.99 -9.20 0.14
N ILE A 66 11.50 -8.25 -0.64
CA ILE A 66 12.47 -7.26 -0.17
C ILE A 66 11.78 -6.20 0.69
N VAL A 67 10.60 -5.76 0.26
CA VAL A 67 9.82 -4.73 0.94
C VAL A 67 8.92 -5.33 2.05
N ASN A 68 8.97 -6.66 2.21
CA ASN A 68 8.20 -7.43 3.20
C ASN A 68 6.68 -7.18 3.13
N VAL A 69 6.13 -7.19 1.91
CA VAL A 69 4.71 -6.99 1.64
C VAL A 69 4.13 -8.18 0.87
N SER A 70 2.80 -8.33 0.87
CA SER A 70 2.16 -9.42 0.13
C SER A 70 2.34 -9.24 -1.38
N SER A 71 2.72 -10.32 -2.08
CA SER A 71 2.80 -10.32 -3.54
C SER A 71 1.43 -10.14 -4.18
N GLN A 72 0.38 -10.72 -3.57
CA GLN A 72 -1.00 -10.58 -4.05
C GLN A 72 -1.49 -9.14 -3.96
N GLY A 73 -1.12 -8.37 -2.94
CA GLY A 73 -1.49 -6.95 -2.86
C GLY A 73 -0.86 -6.10 -3.96
N LEU A 74 0.40 -6.38 -4.32
CA LEU A 74 1.05 -5.75 -5.47
C LEU A 74 0.42 -6.16 -6.82
N HIS A 75 -0.09 -7.39 -6.92
CA HIS A 75 -0.85 -7.83 -8.10
C HIS A 75 -2.22 -7.16 -8.18
N HIS A 76 -2.99 -7.10 -7.09
CA HIS A 76 -4.30 -6.44 -7.04
C HIS A 76 -4.20 -4.93 -7.31
N PHE A 77 -3.07 -4.29 -7.01
CA PHE A 77 -2.84 -2.90 -7.38
C PHE A 77 -2.93 -2.67 -8.90
N GLN A 78 -2.52 -3.64 -9.74
CA GLN A 78 -2.62 -3.52 -11.20
C GLN A 78 -4.08 -3.55 -11.70
N ASP A 79 -4.99 -4.17 -10.92
CA ASP A 79 -6.41 -4.29 -11.25
C ASP A 79 -7.21 -3.00 -10.96
N LEU A 80 -6.61 -1.98 -10.34
CA LEU A 80 -7.23 -0.66 -10.16
C LEU A 80 -7.39 0.12 -11.48
N ARG A 81 -6.84 -0.40 -12.58
CA ARG A 81 -7.16 0.03 -13.94
C ARG A 81 -8.35 -0.79 -14.46
N LYS A 82 -9.53 -0.62 -13.90
CA LYS A 82 -10.76 -0.86 -14.66
C LYS A 82 -11.65 0.38 -14.63
N PRO A 83 -12.12 0.84 -15.80
CA PRO A 83 -13.03 1.97 -15.92
C PRO A 83 -14.37 1.69 -15.22
#